data_AF-A0A923SNI3-F1
#
_entry.id   AF-A0A923SNI3-F1
#
_cell.length_a   1.000
_cell.length_b   1.000
_cell.length_c   1.000
_cell.angle_alpha   90.00
_cell.angle_beta   90.00
_cell.angle_gamma   90.00
#
_symmetry.space_group_name_H-M   'P 1'
#
loop_
_entity.id
_entity.type
_entity.pdbx_description
1 polymer ?
#
loop_
_entity_poly.entity_id
_entity_poly.type
_entity_poly.pdbx_seq_one_letter_code
_entity_poly.pdbx_strand_id
1 'polypeptide(L)'
;MANEKKIAKNQKLFLSWLEHVIEVENQLQNAEDNKKIEKLQKKLKKNKDMVVYNGKLIGQEGGTIQSIWDQLTERQQQIVQELFPYGLAAENLKQQEGRLHIIKFYKKDIQKVLEAEKKYPPYDPSLPVKEKLKNKRYKAEINLGWYMYLRSKKDKSTYEPVWNYEEHFANTVEFSEEERQIVERCYQIGKEYDEYNNQKFAFVVNLGTSMVDKTDEMSKWGDRTQSKVWCRNMYTKTFPKFIKQLNPSRKYTATELEYESKEMMKRFIEFARDEDGRLALMKEWHDLLQKEELAGLSKDQREEIVMNMVSQKIGEEMTVFLYVYDTEDSVVEAMELIKKHSFEELGLE
;
A
#
# COMPACT_ATOMS: atom_id res chain seq x y z
N MET A 1 9.71 28.21 -17.10
CA MET A 1 10.61 28.70 -18.17
C MET A 1 11.91 27.91 -18.08
N ALA A 2 12.45 27.49 -19.22
CA ALA A 2 13.68 26.71 -19.27
C ALA A 2 14.88 27.52 -18.78
N ASN A 3 15.79 26.89 -18.03
CA ASN A 3 16.99 27.55 -17.53
C ASN A 3 18.21 27.19 -18.40
N GLU A 4 18.35 27.90 -19.51
CA GLU A 4 19.37 27.63 -20.55
C GLU A 4 20.79 27.47 -19.98
N LYS A 5 21.17 28.30 -19.00
CA LYS A 5 22.51 28.23 -18.38
C LYS A 5 22.73 26.92 -17.64
N LYS A 6 21.71 26.44 -16.90
CA LYS A 6 21.80 25.17 -16.18
C LYS A 6 21.68 23.97 -17.12
N ILE A 7 20.82 24.05 -18.13
CA ILE A 7 20.70 23.03 -19.18
C ILE A 7 22.06 22.80 -19.84
N ALA A 8 22.71 23.86 -20.33
CA ALA A 8 24.01 23.76 -20.98
C ALA A 8 25.09 23.17 -20.07
N LYS A 9 25.09 23.57 -18.78
CA LYS A 9 26.01 23.00 -17.77
C LYS A 9 25.80 21.49 -17.62
N ASN A 10 24.55 21.04 -17.49
CA ASN A 10 24.23 19.64 -17.27
C ASN A 10 24.45 18.80 -18.54
N GLN A 11 24.21 19.35 -19.73
CA GLN A 11 24.56 18.72 -21.02
C GLN A 11 26.06 18.49 -21.16
N LYS A 12 26.89 19.47 -20.76
CA LYS A 12 28.35 19.29 -20.75
C LYS A 12 28.80 18.17 -19.82
N LEU A 13 28.21 18.09 -18.61
CA LEU A 13 28.48 17.00 -17.68
C LEU A 13 28.00 15.65 -18.22
N PHE A 14 26.82 15.62 -18.84
CA PHE A 14 26.26 14.43 -19.47
C PHE A 14 27.20 13.85 -20.54
N LEU A 15 27.72 14.69 -21.45
CA LEU A 15 28.68 14.30 -22.47
C LEU A 15 29.98 13.76 -21.87
N SER A 16 30.55 14.46 -20.88
CA SER A 16 31.77 14.02 -20.19
C SER A 16 31.60 12.67 -19.50
N TRP A 17 30.45 12.40 -18.88
CA TRP A 17 30.18 11.08 -18.30
C TRP A 17 30.00 9.98 -19.34
N LEU A 18 29.43 10.28 -20.51
CA LEU A 18 29.38 9.32 -21.62
C LEU A 18 30.76 8.94 -22.13
N GLU A 19 31.70 9.89 -22.23
CA GLU A 19 33.11 9.59 -22.55
C GLU A 19 33.71 8.61 -21.53
N HIS A 20 33.51 8.87 -20.24
CA HIS A 20 33.96 7.95 -19.18
C HIS A 20 33.28 6.58 -19.20
N VAL A 21 32.07 6.45 -19.73
CA VAL A 21 31.43 5.14 -19.96
C VAL A 21 32.20 4.40 -21.05
N ILE A 22 32.45 5.03 -22.20
CA ILE A 22 33.19 4.44 -23.33
C ILE A 22 34.60 4.00 -22.92
N GLU A 23 35.32 4.86 -22.19
CA GLU A 23 36.67 4.52 -21.68
C GLU A 23 36.66 3.24 -20.85
N VAL A 24 35.66 3.06 -19.99
CA VAL A 24 35.54 1.89 -19.13
C VAL A 24 35.06 0.65 -19.92
N GLU A 25 34.17 0.81 -20.89
CA GLU A 25 33.78 -0.29 -21.80
C GLU A 25 35.00 -0.82 -22.58
N ASN A 26 35.84 0.07 -23.11
CA ASN A 26 37.08 -0.31 -23.80
C ASN A 26 38.10 -0.99 -22.86
N GLN A 27 38.20 -0.53 -21.61
CA GLN A 27 39.05 -1.18 -20.60
C GLN A 27 38.54 -2.58 -20.24
N LEU A 28 37.23 -2.79 -20.21
CA LEU A 28 36.60 -4.08 -19.93
C LEU A 28 36.84 -5.09 -21.05
N GLN A 29 36.75 -4.67 -22.31
CA GLN A 29 37.02 -5.56 -23.46
C GLN A 29 38.43 -6.17 -23.43
N ASN A 30 39.40 -5.46 -22.85
CA ASN A 30 40.80 -5.87 -22.79
C ASN A 30 41.22 -6.40 -21.41
N ALA A 31 40.27 -6.65 -20.50
CA ALA A 31 40.56 -7.12 -19.15
C ALA A 31 40.43 -8.65 -19.06
N GLU A 32 41.51 -9.33 -18.65
CA GLU A 32 41.53 -10.79 -18.46
C GLU A 32 41.43 -11.20 -16.99
N ASP A 33 41.77 -10.29 -16.07
CA ASP A 33 41.74 -10.56 -14.62
C ASP A 33 40.34 -10.32 -14.01
N ASN A 34 39.79 -11.35 -13.35
CA ASN A 34 38.46 -11.31 -12.75
C ASN A 34 38.27 -10.18 -11.73
N LYS A 35 39.29 -9.88 -10.92
CA LYS A 35 39.22 -8.82 -9.90
C LYS A 35 39.21 -7.43 -10.53
N LYS A 36 39.97 -7.24 -11.62
CA LYS A 36 39.95 -6.03 -12.44
C LYS A 36 38.60 -5.87 -13.15
N ILE A 37 38.06 -6.94 -13.73
CA ILE A 37 36.73 -6.95 -14.37
C ILE A 37 35.66 -6.48 -13.37
N GLU A 38 35.61 -7.05 -12.16
CA GLU A 38 34.60 -6.68 -11.16
C GLU A 38 34.69 -5.18 -10.76
N LYS A 39 35.92 -4.67 -10.58
CA LYS A 39 36.15 -3.24 -10.30
C LYS A 39 35.68 -2.35 -11.45
N LEU A 40 35.99 -2.73 -12.68
CA LEU A 40 35.59 -1.98 -13.87
C LEU A 40 34.08 -2.02 -14.07
N GLN A 41 33.40 -3.14 -13.82
CA GLN A 41 31.93 -3.23 -13.84
C GLN A 41 31.28 -2.30 -12.82
N LYS A 42 31.80 -2.24 -11.59
CA LYS A 42 31.34 -1.28 -10.56
C LYS A 42 31.53 0.17 -11.01
N LYS A 43 32.67 0.48 -11.63
CA LYS A 43 32.96 1.82 -12.18
C LYS A 43 32.03 2.15 -13.35
N LEU A 44 31.81 1.20 -14.27
CA LEU A 44 30.91 1.36 -15.41
C LEU A 44 29.50 1.69 -14.94
N LYS A 45 29.00 0.94 -13.96
CA LYS A 45 27.69 1.20 -13.35
C LYS A 45 27.60 2.62 -12.78
N LYS A 46 28.58 3.03 -11.97
CA LYS A 46 28.64 4.39 -11.41
C LYS A 46 28.61 5.45 -12.51
N ASN A 47 29.37 5.27 -13.59
CA ASN A 47 29.42 6.22 -14.70
C ASN A 47 28.06 6.29 -15.41
N LYS A 48 27.42 5.14 -15.67
CA LYS A 48 26.05 5.09 -16.25
C LYS A 48 25.03 5.78 -15.33
N ASP A 49 25.10 5.56 -14.02
CA ASP A 49 24.24 6.24 -13.03
C ASP A 49 24.41 7.77 -13.09
N MET A 50 25.65 8.26 -13.29
CA MET A 50 25.91 9.70 -13.47
C MET A 50 25.35 10.26 -14.78
N VAL A 51 25.35 9.48 -15.87
CA VAL A 51 24.70 9.88 -17.13
C VAL A 51 23.19 10.05 -16.91
N VAL A 52 22.54 9.08 -16.26
CA VAL A 52 21.10 9.14 -15.92
C VAL A 52 20.79 10.34 -15.04
N TYR A 53 21.60 10.58 -14.00
CA TYR A 53 21.43 11.71 -13.09
C TYR A 53 21.50 13.07 -13.82
N ASN A 54 22.50 13.27 -14.68
CA ASN A 54 22.57 14.52 -15.46
C ASN A 54 21.42 14.65 -16.47
N GLY A 55 20.98 13.55 -17.07
CA GLY A 55 19.77 13.51 -17.91
C GLY A 55 18.53 14.02 -17.16
N LYS A 56 18.31 13.55 -15.93
CA LYS A 56 17.24 14.05 -15.06
C LYS A 56 17.35 15.56 -14.82
N LEU A 57 18.54 16.05 -14.48
CA LEU A 57 18.75 17.48 -14.24
C LEU A 57 18.47 18.32 -15.50
N ILE A 58 18.79 17.80 -16.69
CA ILE A 58 18.43 18.43 -17.97
C ILE A 58 16.89 18.54 -18.07
N GLY A 59 16.17 17.43 -17.84
CA GLY A 59 14.71 17.41 -17.91
C GLY A 59 14.02 18.32 -16.88
N GLN A 60 14.52 18.36 -15.64
CA GLN A 60 14.01 19.25 -14.58
C GLN A 60 14.11 20.73 -14.91
N GLU A 61 15.16 21.12 -15.65
CA GLU A 61 15.36 22.49 -16.09
C GLU A 61 14.64 22.79 -17.43
N GLY A 62 13.89 21.82 -17.97
CA GLY A 62 13.09 21.95 -19.20
C GLY A 62 13.83 21.60 -20.49
N GLY A 63 15.04 21.03 -20.39
CA GLY A 63 15.87 20.66 -21.53
C GLY A 63 15.61 19.24 -22.05
N THR A 64 16.18 18.93 -23.20
CA THR A 64 16.13 17.61 -23.84
C THR A 64 17.55 17.12 -24.18
N ILE A 65 17.73 15.80 -24.31
CA ILE A 65 18.96 15.24 -24.88
C ILE A 65 18.97 15.38 -26.41
N GLN A 66 17.80 15.52 -27.06
CA GLN A 66 17.72 15.65 -28.52
C GLN A 66 18.50 16.86 -29.05
N SER A 67 18.59 17.94 -28.27
CA SER A 67 19.30 19.16 -28.66
C SER A 67 20.83 19.00 -28.73
N ILE A 68 21.37 17.91 -28.19
CA ILE A 68 22.81 17.58 -28.24
C ILE A 68 23.05 16.28 -29.02
N TRP A 69 22.04 15.74 -29.70
CA TRP A 69 22.12 14.43 -30.35
C TRP A 69 23.22 14.35 -31.41
N ASP A 70 23.36 15.38 -32.23
CA ASP A 70 24.36 15.45 -33.31
C ASP A 70 25.80 15.58 -32.80
N GLN A 71 25.99 15.81 -31.49
CA GLN A 71 27.31 15.84 -30.85
C GLN A 71 27.75 14.45 -30.37
N LEU A 72 26.83 13.48 -30.33
CA LEU A 72 27.10 12.13 -29.85
C LEU A 72 27.67 11.25 -30.96
N THR A 73 28.65 10.43 -30.63
CA THR A 73 29.07 9.32 -31.51
C THR A 73 27.99 8.25 -31.59
N GLU A 74 28.03 7.39 -32.61
CA GLU A 74 27.07 6.28 -32.74
C GLU A 74 26.99 5.40 -31.48
N ARG A 75 28.15 5.07 -30.87
CA ARG A 75 28.16 4.27 -29.64
C ARG A 75 27.57 5.03 -28.45
N GLN A 76 27.82 6.34 -28.34
CA GLN A 76 27.19 7.16 -27.30
C GLN A 76 25.68 7.23 -27.49
N GLN A 77 25.18 7.37 -28.72
CA GLN A 77 23.74 7.34 -29.03
C GLN A 77 23.10 6.01 -28.60
N GLN A 78 23.77 4.88 -28.88
CA GLN A 78 23.30 3.56 -28.41
C GLN A 78 23.23 3.49 -26.89
N ILE A 79 24.28 3.94 -26.17
CA ILE A 79 24.27 3.98 -24.70
C ILE A 79 23.14 4.87 -24.18
N VAL A 80 22.88 6.01 -24.83
CA VAL A 80 21.75 6.88 -24.47
C VAL A 80 20.41 6.17 -24.68
N GLN A 81 20.22 5.44 -25.78
CA GLN A 81 18.99 4.67 -25.99
C GLN A 81 18.83 3.54 -24.96
N GLU A 82 19.92 2.85 -24.61
CA GLU A 82 19.95 1.83 -23.55
C GLU A 82 19.55 2.43 -22.19
N LEU A 83 20.09 3.62 -21.89
CA LEU A 83 19.89 4.27 -20.60
C LEU A 83 18.56 5.01 -20.50
N PHE A 84 17.97 5.47 -21.60
CA PHE A 84 16.73 6.27 -21.62
C PHE A 84 15.63 5.62 -22.48
N PRO A 85 15.15 4.42 -22.11
CA PRO A 85 14.23 3.63 -22.93
C PRO A 85 12.86 4.29 -23.12
N TYR A 86 12.52 5.27 -22.29
CA TYR A 86 11.26 6.00 -22.35
C TYR A 86 11.34 7.29 -23.18
N GLY A 87 12.51 7.61 -23.74
CA GLY A 87 12.73 8.73 -24.64
C GLY A 87 13.43 9.93 -23.99
N LEU A 88 13.70 10.93 -24.84
CA LEU A 88 14.68 11.99 -24.58
C LEU A 88 14.06 13.36 -24.27
N ALA A 89 12.73 13.42 -24.22
CA ALA A 89 11.97 14.63 -23.91
C ALA A 89 12.10 14.98 -22.41
N ALA A 90 11.99 16.28 -22.09
CA ALA A 90 12.20 16.79 -20.74
C ALA A 90 11.40 16.03 -19.66
N GLU A 91 10.14 15.72 -19.95
CA GLU A 91 9.27 15.02 -18.99
C GLU A 91 9.74 13.58 -18.73
N ASN A 92 10.13 12.86 -19.78
CA ASN A 92 10.62 11.48 -19.64
C ASN A 92 11.93 11.46 -18.84
N LEU A 93 12.84 12.38 -19.15
CA LEU A 93 14.11 12.52 -18.42
C LEU A 93 13.89 12.83 -16.94
N LYS A 94 12.98 13.76 -16.63
CA LYS A 94 12.65 14.17 -15.26
C LYS A 94 12.09 13.02 -14.44
N GLN A 95 11.24 12.17 -15.03
CA GLN A 95 10.54 11.10 -14.34
C GLN A 95 11.34 9.79 -14.26
N GLN A 96 12.28 9.57 -15.18
CA GLN A 96 12.94 8.27 -15.34
C GLN A 96 13.64 7.77 -14.08
N GLU A 97 14.37 8.61 -13.34
CA GLU A 97 15.03 8.17 -12.11
C GLU A 97 14.01 7.68 -11.08
N GLY A 98 12.87 8.37 -10.94
CA GLY A 98 11.78 7.96 -10.07
C GLY A 98 11.18 6.62 -10.50
N ARG A 99 10.97 6.43 -11.81
CA ARG A 99 10.50 5.16 -12.38
C ARG A 99 11.47 4.01 -12.10
N LEU A 100 12.76 4.19 -12.38
CA LEU A 100 13.80 3.19 -12.12
C LEU A 100 13.91 2.86 -10.63
N HIS A 101 13.74 3.86 -9.77
CA HIS A 101 13.73 3.68 -8.32
C HIS A 101 12.56 2.79 -7.87
N ILE A 102 11.35 3.06 -8.37
CA ILE A 102 10.15 2.26 -8.11
C ILE A 102 10.33 0.81 -8.61
N ILE A 103 10.76 0.64 -9.86
CA ILE A 103 11.02 -0.67 -10.46
C ILE A 103 12.03 -1.48 -9.65
N LYS A 104 13.10 -0.83 -9.16
CA LYS A 104 14.10 -1.49 -8.32
C LYS A 104 13.51 -2.03 -7.02
N PHE A 105 12.56 -1.33 -6.41
CA PHE A 105 11.83 -1.85 -5.25
C PHE A 105 11.00 -3.07 -5.61
N TYR A 106 10.24 -3.01 -6.71
CA TYR A 106 9.46 -4.17 -7.16
C TYR A 106 10.33 -5.38 -7.48
N LYS A 107 11.50 -5.20 -8.10
CA LYS A 107 12.46 -6.30 -8.30
C LYS A 107 12.92 -6.92 -6.99
N LYS A 108 13.14 -6.12 -5.93
CA LYS A 108 13.48 -6.64 -4.60
C LYS A 108 12.33 -7.47 -4.02
N ASP A 109 11.10 -7.04 -4.19
CA ASP A 109 9.93 -7.76 -3.69
C ASP A 109 9.61 -9.02 -4.51
N ILE A 110 9.85 -9.01 -5.82
CA ILE A 110 9.81 -10.22 -6.66
C ILE A 110 10.79 -11.28 -6.14
N GLN A 111 12.01 -10.89 -5.73
CA GLN A 111 12.95 -11.84 -5.12
C GLN A 111 12.39 -12.45 -3.83
N LYS A 112 11.68 -11.68 -2.99
CA LYS A 112 11.01 -12.23 -1.80
C LYS A 112 9.92 -13.22 -2.16
N VAL A 113 9.17 -12.98 -3.25
CA VAL A 113 8.18 -13.93 -3.77
C VAL A 113 8.90 -15.22 -4.17
N LEU A 114 9.92 -15.14 -5.03
CA LEU A 114 10.71 -16.30 -5.47
C LEU A 114 11.31 -17.10 -4.30
N GLU A 115 11.83 -16.43 -3.28
CA GLU A 115 12.32 -17.06 -2.05
C GLU A 115 11.20 -17.80 -1.30
N ALA A 116 10.01 -17.20 -1.22
CA ALA A 116 8.85 -17.82 -0.60
C ALA A 116 8.35 -19.05 -1.40
N GLU A 117 8.38 -19.00 -2.73
CA GLU A 117 8.02 -20.14 -3.60
C GLU A 117 8.96 -21.34 -3.39
N LYS A 118 10.25 -21.08 -3.18
CA LYS A 118 11.25 -22.13 -2.90
C LYS A 118 11.10 -22.73 -1.50
N LYS A 119 10.67 -21.92 -0.53
CA LYS A 119 10.69 -22.28 0.89
C LYS A 119 9.37 -22.86 1.41
N TYR A 120 8.25 -22.47 0.83
CA TYR A 120 6.92 -22.79 1.35
C TYR A 120 6.09 -23.57 0.32
N PRO A 121 5.27 -24.53 0.77
CA PRO A 121 4.41 -25.28 -0.13
C PRO A 121 3.41 -24.35 -0.85
N PRO A 122 2.98 -24.70 -2.08
CA PRO A 122 1.90 -23.99 -2.75
C PRO A 122 0.61 -24.05 -1.89
N TYR A 123 -0.25 -23.08 -2.09
CA TYR A 123 -1.61 -23.07 -1.55
C TYR A 123 -2.61 -23.37 -2.67
N ASP A 124 -3.79 -23.85 -2.30
CA ASP A 124 -4.89 -24.05 -3.24
C ASP A 124 -5.53 -22.69 -3.60
N PRO A 125 -5.46 -22.24 -4.87
CA PRO A 125 -6.02 -20.95 -5.28
C PRO A 125 -7.55 -20.86 -5.20
N SER A 126 -8.25 -22.00 -5.08
CA SER A 126 -9.71 -22.04 -4.95
C SER A 126 -10.21 -21.75 -3.53
N LEU A 127 -9.31 -21.76 -2.53
CA LEU A 127 -9.67 -21.48 -1.16
C LEU A 127 -10.07 -20.01 -0.96
N PRO A 128 -10.95 -19.70 0.01
CA PRO A 128 -11.23 -18.31 0.40
C PRO A 128 -9.95 -17.57 0.84
N VAL A 129 -9.88 -16.25 0.61
CA VAL A 129 -8.73 -15.40 0.98
C VAL A 129 -8.30 -15.60 2.44
N LYS A 130 -9.25 -15.70 3.37
CA LYS A 130 -8.98 -15.97 4.79
C LYS A 130 -8.17 -17.26 5.04
N GLU A 131 -8.42 -18.30 4.25
CA GLU A 131 -7.70 -19.56 4.34
C GLU A 131 -6.34 -19.48 3.61
N LYS A 132 -6.30 -18.83 2.44
CA LYS A 132 -5.05 -18.55 1.72
C LYS A 132 -4.05 -17.76 2.58
N LEU A 133 -4.54 -16.82 3.41
CA LEU A 133 -3.75 -16.01 4.34
C LEU A 133 -2.96 -16.82 5.38
N LYS A 134 -3.24 -18.11 5.59
CA LYS A 134 -2.42 -18.97 6.46
C LYS A 134 -1.10 -19.36 5.79
N ASN A 135 -1.03 -19.30 4.45
CA ASN A 135 0.13 -19.68 3.66
C ASN A 135 1.13 -18.51 3.50
N LYS A 136 2.42 -18.77 3.77
CA LYS A 136 3.49 -17.75 3.70
C LYS A 136 3.84 -17.32 2.27
N ARG A 137 3.67 -18.18 1.27
CA ARG A 137 3.82 -17.84 -0.16
C ARG A 137 2.74 -16.84 -0.58
N TYR A 138 1.47 -17.10 -0.24
CA TYR A 138 0.37 -16.17 -0.53
C TYR A 138 0.60 -14.79 0.10
N LYS A 139 1.07 -14.72 1.35
CA LYS A 139 1.42 -13.45 2.01
C LYS A 139 2.51 -12.66 1.25
N ALA A 140 3.51 -13.34 0.71
CA ALA A 140 4.55 -12.68 -0.07
C ALA A 140 3.99 -12.10 -1.38
N GLU A 141 3.08 -12.81 -2.03
CA GLU A 141 2.41 -12.35 -3.26
C GLU A 141 1.48 -11.15 -3.00
N ILE A 142 0.72 -11.17 -1.88
CA ILE A 142 -0.06 -10.00 -1.44
C ILE A 142 0.84 -8.79 -1.22
N ASN A 143 1.95 -8.95 -0.50
CA ASN A 143 2.85 -7.84 -0.19
C ASN A 143 3.37 -7.15 -1.45
N LEU A 144 3.61 -7.88 -2.54
CA LEU A 144 3.96 -7.29 -3.83
C LEU A 144 2.72 -6.69 -4.52
N GLY A 145 1.69 -7.52 -4.67
CA GLY A 145 0.53 -7.25 -5.52
C GLY A 145 -0.37 -6.13 -5.03
N TRP A 146 -0.68 -6.11 -3.74
CA TRP A 146 -1.66 -5.20 -3.18
C TRP A 146 -1.17 -3.75 -3.18
N TYR A 147 0.11 -3.51 -2.85
CA TYR A 147 0.71 -2.18 -2.99
C TYR A 147 0.73 -1.69 -4.45
N MET A 148 0.96 -2.60 -5.38
CA MET A 148 0.94 -2.27 -6.80
C MET A 148 -0.48 -1.90 -7.27
N TYR A 149 -1.49 -2.62 -6.78
CA TYR A 149 -2.90 -2.30 -7.01
C TYR A 149 -3.28 -0.92 -6.47
N LEU A 150 -2.98 -0.62 -5.19
CA LEU A 150 -3.32 0.66 -4.58
C LEU A 150 -2.71 1.85 -5.33
N ARG A 151 -1.43 1.76 -5.71
CA ARG A 151 -0.71 2.83 -6.43
C ARG A 151 -1.23 3.07 -7.86
N SER A 152 -2.08 2.19 -8.38
CA SER A 152 -2.68 2.34 -9.71
C SER A 152 -4.01 3.10 -9.72
N LYS A 153 -4.57 3.44 -8.55
CA LYS A 153 -5.91 4.07 -8.44
C LYS A 153 -5.81 5.59 -8.31
N LYS A 154 -6.19 6.31 -9.37
CA LYS A 154 -6.07 7.79 -9.50
C LYS A 154 -6.80 8.59 -8.42
N ASP A 155 -7.86 8.04 -7.87
CA ASP A 155 -8.70 8.67 -6.83
C ASP A 155 -8.16 8.46 -5.41
N LYS A 156 -7.05 7.74 -5.25
CA LYS A 156 -6.44 7.44 -3.95
C LYS A 156 -5.19 8.29 -3.72
N SER A 157 -4.95 8.64 -2.46
CA SER A 157 -3.74 9.34 -1.99
C SER A 157 -2.46 8.55 -2.26
N THR A 158 -2.58 7.24 -2.50
CA THR A 158 -1.49 6.32 -2.80
C THR A 158 -1.15 6.25 -4.30
N TYR A 159 -1.89 6.93 -5.18
CA TYR A 159 -1.61 6.95 -6.62
C TYR A 159 -0.17 7.38 -6.93
N GLU A 160 0.51 6.61 -7.77
CA GLU A 160 1.86 6.92 -8.21
C GLU A 160 1.88 7.28 -9.70
N PRO A 161 1.92 8.59 -10.05
CA PRO A 161 1.91 9.04 -11.44
C PRO A 161 3.22 8.75 -12.17
N VAL A 162 4.35 8.58 -11.47
CA VAL A 162 5.66 8.36 -12.11
C VAL A 162 5.76 6.95 -12.70
N TRP A 163 5.23 5.96 -11.99
CA TRP A 163 5.08 4.58 -12.45
C TRP A 163 4.01 3.84 -11.65
N ASN A 164 3.09 3.20 -12.36
CA ASN A 164 2.08 2.31 -11.79
C ASN A 164 1.74 1.21 -12.79
N TYR A 165 1.15 0.13 -12.31
CA TYR A 165 0.87 -1.04 -13.12
C TYR A 165 -0.05 -0.76 -14.31
N GLU A 166 -1.21 -0.14 -14.05
CA GLU A 166 -2.27 0.05 -15.06
C GLU A 166 -1.80 0.92 -16.25
N GLU A 167 -0.97 1.93 -16.00
CA GLU A 167 -0.57 2.88 -17.04
C GLU A 167 0.79 2.55 -17.68
N HIS A 168 1.69 1.87 -16.96
CA HIS A 168 3.09 1.82 -17.36
C HIS A 168 3.64 0.41 -17.56
N PHE A 169 3.05 -0.62 -16.92
CA PHE A 169 3.63 -1.96 -16.90
C PHE A 169 3.78 -2.57 -18.30
N ALA A 170 2.79 -2.37 -19.18
CA ALA A 170 2.82 -2.89 -20.55
C ALA A 170 4.11 -2.53 -21.31
N ASN A 171 4.57 -1.28 -21.17
CA ASN A 171 5.72 -0.73 -21.89
C ASN A 171 7.01 -0.70 -21.04
N THR A 172 7.01 -1.29 -19.85
CA THR A 172 8.19 -1.32 -18.97
C THR A 172 9.18 -2.36 -19.48
N VAL A 173 10.44 -1.97 -19.73
CA VAL A 173 11.46 -2.83 -20.36
C VAL A 173 12.40 -3.51 -19.35
N GLU A 174 12.38 -3.04 -18.11
CA GLU A 174 13.33 -3.46 -17.07
C GLU A 174 13.00 -4.84 -16.49
N PHE A 175 11.76 -5.31 -16.62
CA PHE A 175 11.35 -6.63 -16.13
C PHE A 175 11.64 -7.73 -17.16
N SER A 176 12.25 -8.83 -16.71
CA SER A 176 12.33 -10.06 -17.51
C SER A 176 10.95 -10.69 -17.70
N GLU A 177 10.82 -11.62 -18.66
CA GLU A 177 9.56 -12.33 -18.88
C GLU A 177 9.06 -13.07 -17.62
N GLU A 178 9.96 -13.72 -16.88
CA GLU A 178 9.63 -14.37 -15.61
C GLU A 178 9.16 -13.35 -14.55
N GLU A 179 9.86 -12.21 -14.44
CA GLU A 179 9.46 -11.14 -13.53
C GLU A 179 8.08 -10.57 -13.89
N ARG A 180 7.78 -10.43 -15.19
CA ARG A 180 6.48 -9.94 -15.66
C ARG A 180 5.34 -10.87 -15.25
N GLN A 181 5.50 -12.19 -15.43
CA GLN A 181 4.50 -13.17 -15.02
C GLN A 181 4.23 -13.16 -13.51
N ILE A 182 5.28 -12.98 -12.69
CA ILE A 182 5.14 -12.83 -11.24
C ILE A 182 4.37 -11.56 -10.91
N VAL A 183 4.71 -10.44 -11.54
CA VAL A 183 4.04 -9.15 -11.34
C VAL A 183 2.56 -9.23 -11.70
N GLU A 184 2.20 -9.76 -12.86
CA GLU A 184 0.80 -9.90 -13.30
C GLU A 184 0.00 -10.76 -12.32
N ARG A 185 0.54 -11.93 -11.94
CA ARG A 185 -0.11 -12.83 -10.97
C ARG A 185 -0.31 -12.14 -9.62
N CYS A 186 0.74 -11.52 -9.09
CA CYS A 186 0.67 -10.83 -7.80
C CYS A 186 -0.32 -9.67 -7.86
N TYR A 187 -0.36 -8.89 -8.95
CA TYR A 187 -1.33 -7.80 -9.12
C TYR A 187 -2.77 -8.28 -8.99
N GLN A 188 -3.13 -9.40 -9.63
CA GLN A 188 -4.47 -9.99 -9.49
C GLN A 188 -4.77 -10.46 -8.06
N ILE A 189 -3.79 -11.09 -7.40
CA ILE A 189 -3.90 -11.47 -5.98
C ILE A 189 -4.11 -10.23 -5.10
N GLY A 190 -3.38 -9.13 -5.39
CA GLY A 190 -3.51 -7.87 -4.70
C GLY A 190 -4.91 -7.27 -4.81
N LYS A 191 -5.53 -7.37 -5.99
CA LYS A 191 -6.91 -6.97 -6.21
C LYS A 191 -7.91 -7.84 -5.44
N GLU A 192 -7.76 -9.17 -5.48
CA GLU A 192 -8.60 -10.10 -4.70
C GLU A 192 -8.52 -9.79 -3.20
N TYR A 193 -7.30 -9.54 -2.72
CA TYR A 193 -7.06 -9.18 -1.33
C TYR A 193 -7.64 -7.81 -0.95
N ASP A 194 -7.52 -6.81 -1.82
CA ASP A 194 -8.15 -5.50 -1.60
C ASP A 194 -9.68 -5.59 -1.49
N GLU A 195 -10.32 -6.40 -2.34
CA GLU A 195 -11.76 -6.66 -2.28
C GLU A 195 -12.15 -7.34 -0.95
N TYR A 196 -11.38 -8.35 -0.54
CA TYR A 196 -11.55 -8.99 0.76
C TYR A 196 -11.39 -8.00 1.93
N ASN A 197 -10.39 -7.12 1.87
CA ASN A 197 -10.18 -6.10 2.90
C ASN A 197 -11.27 -5.05 2.92
N ASN A 198 -11.69 -4.54 1.77
CA ASN A 198 -12.79 -3.59 1.68
C ASN A 198 -14.07 -4.19 2.25
N GLN A 199 -14.31 -5.49 2.04
CA GLN A 199 -15.42 -6.19 2.69
C GLN A 199 -15.20 -6.30 4.21
N LYS A 200 -14.01 -6.70 4.65
CA LYS A 200 -13.64 -6.83 6.07
C LYS A 200 -13.77 -5.49 6.83
N PHE A 201 -13.42 -4.37 6.22
CA PHE A 201 -13.45 -3.02 6.80
C PHE A 201 -14.70 -2.20 6.43
N ALA A 202 -15.56 -2.68 5.53
CA ALA A 202 -16.84 -2.02 5.22
C ALA A 202 -17.68 -1.83 6.48
N PHE A 203 -17.53 -2.73 7.46
CA PHE A 203 -18.16 -2.60 8.76
C PHE A 203 -17.76 -1.32 9.49
N VAL A 204 -16.46 -0.97 9.53
CA VAL A 204 -15.94 0.20 10.23
C VAL A 204 -16.54 1.50 9.68
N VAL A 205 -16.56 1.65 8.35
CA VAL A 205 -17.14 2.82 7.67
C VAL A 205 -18.66 2.91 7.90
N ASN A 206 -19.36 1.77 7.83
CA ASN A 206 -20.79 1.71 8.12
C ASN A 206 -21.10 1.99 9.59
N LEU A 207 -20.18 1.66 10.49
CA LEU A 207 -20.33 1.82 11.93
C LEU A 207 -20.22 3.29 12.34
N GLY A 208 -19.20 4.00 11.85
CA GLY A 208 -19.11 5.46 11.97
C GLY A 208 -20.35 6.15 11.40
N THR A 209 -20.76 5.79 10.17
CA THR A 209 -21.99 6.34 9.55
C THR A 209 -23.25 6.06 10.40
N SER A 210 -23.38 4.87 10.98
CA SER A 210 -24.56 4.50 11.78
C SER A 210 -24.65 5.18 13.15
N MET A 211 -23.52 5.67 13.69
CA MET A 211 -23.48 6.51 14.90
C MET A 211 -23.62 8.00 14.58
N VAL A 212 -23.15 8.44 13.40
CA VAL A 212 -23.15 9.84 12.93
C VAL A 212 -24.38 10.21 12.11
N ASP A 213 -25.36 9.32 11.94
CA ASP A 213 -26.68 9.61 11.37
C ASP A 213 -27.50 10.52 12.33
N LYS A 214 -26.91 11.65 12.73
CA LYS A 214 -27.45 12.77 13.49
C LYS A 214 -28.35 13.52 12.54
N THR A 215 -29.63 13.21 12.53
CA THR A 215 -30.61 14.17 11.99
C THR A 215 -30.56 15.43 12.86
N ASP A 216 -30.76 16.62 12.30
CA ASP A 216 -30.76 17.90 13.04
C ASP A 216 -31.73 17.89 14.25
N GLU A 217 -32.68 16.96 14.26
CA GLU A 217 -33.66 16.74 15.33
C GLU A 217 -33.13 15.92 16.52
N MET A 218 -32.11 15.06 16.36
CA MET A 218 -31.61 14.18 17.42
C MET A 218 -30.99 14.95 18.59
N SER A 219 -30.37 16.10 18.33
CA SER A 219 -29.81 16.99 19.37
C SER A 219 -30.86 17.49 20.37
N LYS A 220 -32.15 17.40 20.03
CA LYS A 220 -33.28 17.79 20.87
C LYS A 220 -33.82 16.65 21.74
N TRP A 221 -33.31 15.44 21.58
CA TRP A 221 -33.75 14.27 22.35
C TRP A 221 -32.94 14.13 23.64
N GLY A 222 -33.52 13.55 24.69
CA GLY A 222 -32.77 13.24 25.91
C GLY A 222 -31.76 12.11 25.69
N ASP A 223 -30.66 12.12 26.44
CA ASP A 223 -29.51 11.19 26.33
C ASP A 223 -29.94 9.73 26.17
N ARG A 224 -30.85 9.25 27.03
CA ARG A 224 -31.37 7.88 26.97
C ARG A 224 -31.99 7.52 25.62
N THR A 225 -32.73 8.45 25.03
CA THR A 225 -33.39 8.22 23.72
C THR A 225 -32.36 8.19 22.60
N GLN A 226 -31.36 9.08 22.65
CA GLN A 226 -30.25 9.09 21.70
C GLN A 226 -29.46 7.77 21.79
N SER A 227 -29.06 7.35 22.99
CA SER A 227 -28.33 6.10 23.22
C SER A 227 -29.10 4.88 22.72
N LYS A 228 -30.41 4.80 22.97
CA LYS A 228 -31.25 3.70 22.48
C LYS A 228 -31.32 3.66 20.95
N VAL A 229 -31.41 4.82 20.28
CA VAL A 229 -31.44 4.88 18.81
C VAL A 229 -30.09 4.50 18.21
N TRP A 230 -28.98 4.95 18.79
CA TRP A 230 -27.64 4.53 18.35
C TRP A 230 -27.44 3.02 18.49
N CYS A 231 -27.76 2.45 19.66
CA CYS A 231 -27.73 1.00 19.85
C CYS A 231 -28.58 0.27 18.81
N ARG A 232 -29.81 0.75 18.55
CA ARG A 232 -30.70 0.17 17.53
C ARG A 232 -30.11 0.23 16.13
N ASN A 233 -29.57 1.37 15.71
CA ASN A 233 -28.93 1.49 14.39
C ASN A 233 -27.78 0.49 14.26
N MET A 234 -26.96 0.36 15.30
CA MET A 234 -25.84 -0.58 15.34
C MET A 234 -26.30 -2.03 15.17
N TYR A 235 -27.22 -2.51 16.01
CA TYR A 235 -27.64 -3.92 15.96
C TYR A 235 -28.60 -4.26 14.81
N THR A 236 -29.22 -3.27 14.14
CA THR A 236 -30.10 -3.55 12.99
C THR A 236 -29.47 -3.29 11.62
N LYS A 237 -28.51 -2.36 11.51
CA LYS A 237 -27.93 -1.96 10.21
C LYS A 237 -26.48 -2.41 10.05
N THR A 238 -25.71 -2.43 11.13
CA THR A 238 -24.25 -2.53 11.10
C THR A 238 -23.76 -3.93 11.52
N PHE A 239 -24.02 -4.35 12.76
CA PHE A 239 -23.60 -5.66 13.28
C PHE A 239 -24.13 -6.87 12.48
N PRO A 240 -25.36 -6.87 11.93
CA PRO A 240 -25.84 -8.00 11.12
C PRO A 240 -24.95 -8.33 9.92
N LYS A 241 -24.36 -7.31 9.27
CA LYS A 241 -23.46 -7.51 8.13
C LYS A 241 -22.13 -8.10 8.59
N PHE A 242 -21.60 -7.61 9.70
CA PHE A 242 -20.31 -8.06 10.24
C PHE A 242 -20.36 -9.46 10.86
N ILE A 243 -21.44 -9.81 11.56
CA ILE A 243 -21.65 -11.17 12.08
C ILE A 243 -21.63 -12.21 10.94
N LYS A 244 -22.25 -11.87 9.80
CA LYS A 244 -22.19 -12.70 8.59
C LYS A 244 -20.79 -12.76 7.99
N GLN A 245 -20.02 -11.68 8.02
CA GLN A 245 -18.63 -11.66 7.54
C GLN A 245 -17.69 -12.48 8.42
N LEU A 246 -17.86 -12.42 9.75
CA LEU A 246 -17.10 -13.24 10.69
C LEU A 246 -17.42 -14.74 10.52
N ASN A 247 -18.64 -15.06 10.09
CA ASN A 247 -19.16 -16.42 9.99
C ASN A 247 -19.78 -16.71 8.60
N PRO A 248 -18.98 -16.68 7.51
CA PRO A 248 -19.50 -16.71 6.14
C PRO A 248 -20.24 -18.02 5.81
N SER A 249 -19.92 -19.11 6.51
CA SER A 249 -20.54 -20.43 6.30
C SER A 249 -21.83 -20.62 7.12
N ARG A 250 -22.14 -19.74 8.08
CA ARG A 250 -23.34 -19.85 8.93
C ARG A 250 -24.50 -19.09 8.30
N LYS A 251 -25.62 -19.78 8.08
CA LYS A 251 -26.88 -19.13 7.71
C LYS A 251 -27.60 -18.75 9.00
N TYR A 252 -27.93 -17.47 9.14
CA TYR A 252 -28.69 -16.94 10.27
C TYR A 252 -30.14 -16.70 9.85
N THR A 253 -31.08 -17.09 10.71
CA THR A 253 -32.44 -16.56 10.66
C THR A 253 -32.46 -15.08 11.09
N ALA A 254 -33.56 -14.38 10.84
CA ALA A 254 -33.71 -12.98 11.27
C ALA A 254 -33.58 -12.84 12.79
N THR A 255 -34.22 -13.74 13.55
CA THR A 255 -34.20 -13.74 15.02
C THR A 255 -32.81 -14.03 15.59
N GLU A 256 -32.10 -15.03 15.06
CA GLU A 256 -30.73 -15.32 15.50
C GLU A 256 -29.79 -14.16 15.19
N LEU A 257 -29.92 -13.55 14.01
CA LEU A 257 -29.07 -12.43 13.63
C LEU A 257 -29.32 -11.20 14.50
N GLU A 258 -30.58 -10.92 14.84
CA GLU A 258 -30.94 -9.85 15.76
C GLU A 258 -30.39 -10.10 17.17
N TYR A 259 -30.54 -11.32 17.68
CA TYR A 259 -29.98 -11.72 18.98
C TYR A 259 -28.46 -11.55 19.02
N GLU A 260 -27.73 -12.13 18.06
CA GLU A 260 -26.27 -12.04 17.98
C GLU A 260 -25.81 -10.57 17.82
N SER A 261 -26.59 -9.75 17.11
CA SER A 261 -26.30 -8.32 16.95
C SER A 261 -26.51 -7.53 18.24
N LYS A 262 -27.53 -7.84 19.03
CA LYS A 262 -27.72 -7.26 20.37
C LYS A 262 -26.60 -7.69 21.33
N GLU A 263 -26.22 -8.95 21.31
CA GLU A 263 -25.12 -9.47 22.13
C GLU A 263 -23.77 -8.83 21.74
N MET A 264 -23.52 -8.61 20.45
CA MET A 264 -22.35 -7.86 19.99
C MET A 264 -22.38 -6.39 20.47
N MET A 265 -23.55 -5.75 20.50
CA MET A 265 -23.69 -4.41 21.09
C MET A 265 -23.34 -4.41 22.58
N LYS A 266 -23.80 -5.41 23.35
CA LYS A 266 -23.46 -5.54 24.78
C LYS A 266 -21.96 -5.64 24.97
N ARG A 267 -21.28 -6.52 24.21
CA ARG A 267 -19.81 -6.65 24.25
C ARG A 267 -19.08 -5.37 23.88
N PHE A 268 -19.60 -4.60 22.91
CA PHE A 268 -18.99 -3.31 22.55
C PHE A 268 -19.15 -2.27 23.66
N ILE A 269 -20.28 -2.24 24.35
CA ILE A 269 -20.49 -1.38 25.53
C ILE A 269 -19.57 -1.80 26.67
N GLU A 270 -19.41 -3.10 26.91
CA GLU A 270 -18.50 -3.63 27.92
C GLU A 270 -17.05 -3.25 27.61
N PHE A 271 -16.62 -3.39 26.34
CA PHE A 271 -15.33 -2.89 25.88
C PHE A 271 -15.15 -1.39 26.14
N ALA A 272 -16.19 -0.58 25.91
CA ALA A 272 -16.14 0.86 26.19
C ALA A 272 -16.12 1.19 27.70
N ARG A 273 -16.67 0.30 28.55
CA ARG A 273 -16.66 0.44 30.02
C ARG A 273 -15.32 0.03 30.63
N ASP A 274 -14.61 -0.91 30.02
CA ASP A 274 -13.27 -1.33 30.44
C ASP A 274 -12.20 -0.33 30.00
N GLU A 275 -12.12 0.80 30.71
CA GLU A 275 -11.21 1.89 30.37
C GLU A 275 -9.74 1.50 30.43
N ASP A 276 -9.31 0.78 31.48
CA ASP A 276 -7.93 0.36 31.67
C ASP A 276 -7.50 -0.66 30.60
N GLY A 277 -8.33 -1.68 30.35
CA GLY A 277 -8.06 -2.69 29.32
C GLY A 277 -8.03 -2.08 27.92
N ARG A 278 -8.98 -1.18 27.62
CA ARG A 278 -9.01 -0.44 26.36
C ARG A 278 -7.77 0.45 26.17
N LEU A 279 -7.38 1.21 27.19
CA LEU A 279 -6.19 2.09 27.11
C LEU A 279 -4.91 1.28 26.89
N ALA A 280 -4.77 0.13 27.53
CA ALA A 280 -3.63 -0.76 27.31
C ALA A 280 -3.57 -1.26 25.86
N LEU A 281 -4.71 -1.64 25.29
CA LEU A 281 -4.82 -2.06 23.88
C LEU A 281 -4.56 -0.90 22.90
N MET A 282 -5.07 0.31 23.17
CA MET A 282 -4.82 1.49 22.33
C MET A 282 -3.35 1.89 22.34
N LYS A 283 -2.68 1.80 23.50
CA LYS A 283 -1.24 2.03 23.58
C LYS A 283 -0.46 1.03 22.74
N GLU A 284 -0.77 -0.26 22.86
CA GLU A 284 -0.12 -1.30 22.04
C GLU A 284 -0.38 -1.08 20.54
N TRP A 285 -1.60 -0.68 20.18
CA TRP A 285 -1.98 -0.30 18.83
C TRP A 285 -1.14 0.86 18.28
N HIS A 286 -1.01 1.96 19.03
CA HIS A 286 -0.18 3.10 18.65
C HIS A 286 1.31 2.75 18.57
N ASP A 287 1.82 1.95 19.50
CA ASP A 287 3.22 1.48 19.48
C ASP A 287 3.50 0.66 18.21
N LEU A 288 2.55 -0.18 17.77
CA LEU A 288 2.68 -0.94 16.53
C LEU A 288 2.67 -0.04 15.29
N LEU A 289 1.87 1.03 15.25
CA LEU A 289 1.82 2.00 14.15
C LEU A 289 3.13 2.78 13.97
N GLN A 290 3.92 2.91 15.04
CA GLN A 290 5.20 3.63 15.06
C GLN A 290 6.42 2.75 14.82
N LYS A 291 6.24 1.46 14.48
CA LYS A 291 7.37 0.58 14.17
C LYS A 291 8.20 1.13 13.00
N GLU A 292 9.51 1.19 13.19
CA GLU A 292 10.48 1.70 12.20
C GLU A 292 10.38 0.94 10.86
N GLU A 293 10.06 -0.35 10.92
CA GLU A 293 9.80 -1.24 9.78
C GLU A 293 8.65 -0.75 8.87
N LEU A 294 7.76 0.08 9.41
CA LEU A 294 6.59 0.64 8.73
C LEU A 294 6.78 2.11 8.32
N ALA A 295 7.91 2.75 8.67
CA ALA A 295 8.12 4.20 8.48
C ALA A 295 8.13 4.66 7.01
N GLY A 296 8.36 3.73 6.06
CA GLY A 296 8.29 4.00 4.62
C GLY A 296 6.89 3.83 4.01
N LEU A 297 5.88 3.53 4.82
CA LEU A 297 4.50 3.27 4.38
C LEU A 297 3.60 4.47 4.66
N SER A 298 2.61 4.68 3.79
CA SER A 298 1.53 5.65 4.02
C SER A 298 0.69 5.26 5.25
N LYS A 299 -0.06 6.21 5.80
CA LYS A 299 -0.89 6.01 7.01
C LYS A 299 -1.81 4.79 6.89
N ASP A 300 -2.58 4.72 5.80
CA ASP A 300 -3.54 3.63 5.54
C ASP A 300 -2.85 2.25 5.49
N GLN A 301 -1.64 2.20 4.94
CA GLN A 301 -0.84 0.97 4.84
C GLN A 301 -0.33 0.49 6.20
N ARG A 302 0.02 1.44 7.08
CA ARG A 302 0.42 1.12 8.46
C ARG A 302 -0.78 0.63 9.25
N GLU A 303 -1.90 1.35 9.16
CA GLU A 303 -3.15 0.98 9.83
C GLU A 303 -3.60 -0.42 9.44
N GLU A 304 -3.54 -0.78 8.16
CA GLU A 304 -3.97 -2.11 7.77
C GLU A 304 -3.04 -3.22 8.28
N ILE A 305 -1.72 -3.04 8.16
CA ILE A 305 -0.76 -4.02 8.66
C ILE A 305 -0.96 -4.23 10.16
N VAL A 306 -1.12 -3.14 10.91
CA VAL A 306 -1.32 -3.19 12.35
C VAL A 306 -2.67 -3.83 12.69
N MET A 307 -3.76 -3.50 11.98
CA MET A 307 -5.05 -4.20 12.10
C MET A 307 -4.91 -5.71 11.98
N ASN A 308 -4.16 -6.18 10.97
CA ASN A 308 -3.97 -7.61 10.75
C ASN A 308 -3.12 -8.27 11.85
N MET A 309 -2.13 -7.57 12.38
CA MET A 309 -1.32 -8.06 13.50
C MET A 309 -2.14 -8.15 14.79
N VAL A 310 -2.89 -7.10 15.12
CA VAL A 310 -3.73 -7.04 16.32
C VAL A 310 -4.88 -8.07 16.24
N SER A 311 -5.49 -8.25 15.06
CA SER A 311 -6.52 -9.27 14.82
C SER A 311 -6.06 -10.70 15.16
N GLN A 312 -4.77 -11.01 14.97
CA GLN A 312 -4.23 -12.34 15.32
C GLN A 312 -4.08 -12.53 16.82
N LYS A 313 -3.95 -11.45 17.59
CA LYS A 313 -3.73 -11.48 19.04
C LYS A 313 -5.05 -11.47 19.82
N ILE A 314 -5.96 -10.55 19.47
CA ILE A 314 -7.19 -10.29 20.25
C ILE A 314 -8.46 -10.70 19.52
N GLY A 315 -8.34 -11.23 18.29
CA GLY A 315 -9.47 -11.61 17.45
C GLY A 315 -10.03 -10.47 16.62
N GLU A 316 -10.75 -10.82 15.56
CA GLU A 316 -11.30 -9.88 14.57
C GLU A 316 -12.35 -8.93 15.20
N GLU A 317 -13.19 -9.42 16.11
CA GLU A 317 -14.24 -8.60 16.77
C GLU A 317 -13.63 -7.48 17.62
N MET A 318 -12.74 -7.81 18.57
CA MET A 318 -12.13 -6.83 19.47
C MET A 318 -11.22 -5.85 18.75
N THR A 319 -10.54 -6.29 17.69
CA THR A 319 -9.69 -5.41 16.87
C THR A 319 -10.50 -4.32 16.19
N VAL A 320 -11.71 -4.67 15.75
CA VAL A 320 -12.62 -3.72 15.14
C VAL A 320 -13.20 -2.76 16.16
N PHE A 321 -13.58 -3.23 17.37
CA PHE A 321 -13.99 -2.32 18.46
C PHE A 321 -12.90 -1.32 18.80
N LEU A 322 -11.66 -1.79 18.91
CA LEU A 322 -10.49 -0.95 19.17
C LEU A 322 -10.27 0.09 18.08
N TYR A 323 -10.24 -0.33 16.81
CA TYR A 323 -10.01 0.57 15.68
C TYR A 323 -11.05 1.68 15.60
N VAL A 324 -12.33 1.33 15.73
CA VAL A 324 -13.41 2.30 15.68
C VAL A 324 -13.27 3.32 16.83
N TYR A 325 -13.01 2.82 18.05
CA TYR A 325 -12.89 3.70 19.22
C TYR A 325 -11.68 4.65 19.11
N ASP A 326 -10.62 4.23 18.40
CA ASP A 326 -9.42 5.04 18.15
C ASP A 326 -9.57 6.06 17.01
N THR A 327 -10.41 5.77 16.01
CA THR A 327 -10.44 6.52 14.74
C THR A 327 -11.60 7.49 14.60
N GLU A 328 -12.66 7.34 15.38
CA GLU A 328 -13.89 8.13 15.24
C GLU A 328 -14.28 8.81 16.56
N ASP A 329 -13.94 10.09 16.72
CA ASP A 329 -14.29 10.89 17.91
C ASP A 329 -15.80 10.84 18.23
N SER A 330 -16.63 10.81 17.19
CA SER A 330 -18.08 10.70 17.30
C SER A 330 -18.55 9.41 18.00
N VAL A 331 -17.79 8.32 17.86
CA VAL A 331 -18.06 7.05 18.53
C VAL A 331 -17.72 7.16 20.01
N VAL A 332 -16.60 7.80 20.34
CA VAL A 332 -16.21 8.06 21.73
C VAL A 332 -17.29 8.89 22.43
N GLU A 333 -17.71 9.99 21.81
CA GLU A 333 -18.80 10.84 22.30
C GLU A 333 -20.11 10.05 22.54
N ALA A 334 -20.53 9.24 21.57
CA ALA A 334 -21.73 8.44 21.68
C ALA A 334 -21.63 7.40 22.80
N MET A 335 -20.46 6.76 22.94
CA MET A 335 -20.22 5.73 23.96
C MET A 335 -20.19 6.29 25.38
N GLU A 336 -19.74 7.53 25.58
CA GLU A 336 -19.80 8.22 26.87
C GLU A 336 -21.25 8.40 27.37
N LEU A 337 -22.21 8.54 26.45
CA LEU A 337 -23.64 8.59 26.77
C LEU A 337 -24.21 7.17 26.95
N ILE A 338 -23.93 6.27 26.02
CA ILE A 338 -24.47 4.90 26.03
C ILE A 338 -24.06 4.14 27.30
N LYS A 339 -22.81 4.25 27.75
CA LYS A 339 -22.29 3.46 28.86
C LYS A 339 -22.97 3.73 30.20
N LYS A 340 -23.66 4.88 30.33
CA LYS A 340 -24.43 5.30 31.52
C LYS A 340 -25.75 4.55 31.71
N HIS A 341 -26.23 3.83 30.69
CA HIS A 341 -27.53 3.17 30.68
C HIS A 341 -27.44 1.66 30.84
N SER A 342 -28.48 1.03 31.39
CA SER A 342 -28.57 -0.43 31.47
C SER A 342 -28.88 -1.04 30.09
N PHE A 343 -28.60 -2.33 29.91
CA PHE A 343 -28.94 -3.03 28.65
C PHE A 343 -30.44 -3.05 28.37
N GLU A 344 -31.27 -3.15 29.41
CA GLU A 344 -32.73 -3.05 29.29
C GLU A 344 -33.14 -1.66 28.78
N GLU A 345 -32.57 -0.58 29.33
CA GLU A 345 -32.87 0.79 28.92
C GLU A 345 -32.52 1.06 27.45
N LEU A 346 -31.47 0.40 26.96
CA LEU A 346 -30.99 0.46 25.58
C LEU A 346 -31.75 -0.47 24.63
N GLY A 347 -32.65 -1.32 25.14
CA GLY A 347 -33.41 -2.28 24.34
C GLY A 347 -32.58 -3.45 23.82
N LEU A 348 -31.57 -3.87 24.59
CA LEU A 348 -30.66 -4.97 24.27
C LEU A 348 -31.03 -6.30 24.95
N GLU A 349 -32.00 -6.29 25.88
CA GLU A 349 -32.64 -7.49 26.40
C GLU A 349 -33.74 -8.04 25.48
#